data_AF-A0A976M927-F1
#
_entry.id   AF-A0A976M927-F1
#
_cell.length_a   1.000
_cell.length_b   1.000
_cell.length_c   1.000
_cell.angle_alpha   90.00
_cell.angle_beta   90.00
_cell.angle_gamma   90.00
#
_symmetry.space_group_name_H-M   'P 1'
#
loop_
_entity.id
_entity.type
_entity.pdbx_description
1 polymer ?
#
loop_
_entity_poly.entity_id
_entity_poly.type
_entity_poly.pdbx_seq_one_letter_code
_entity_poly.pdbx_strand_id
1 'polypeptide(L)'
;MLKRILSNFSENKRDVPLLRGRIHYLLVIYLPTLLKNAKDDNIPLETRYALVIFMICITLNIVGNSLLHSNQLYKYRSAYKRIDIASIFLVSTGEMFPMYVHYMKNDSAMAVMASIHWLMAFSGVFGSLVFDYCSVSVDVRSVIFFVTSSPNMYLLYRMYMCGHYLPLCCLVVAYSLAALGTIILCKAKPQPLKGVFESHELFHAICVLVCGMVVLANILIIRSS
;
A
#
# COMPACT_ATOMS: atom_id res chain seq x y z
N MET A 1 -26.81 -24.67 -9.54
CA MET A 1 -27.12 -23.28 -9.10
C MET A 1 -25.90 -22.38 -9.17
N LEU A 2 -24.78 -22.70 -8.49
CA LEU A 2 -23.53 -21.91 -8.53
C LEU A 2 -22.98 -21.70 -9.97
N LYS A 3 -22.90 -22.76 -10.79
CA LYS A 3 -22.49 -22.66 -12.21
C LYS A 3 -23.34 -21.71 -13.06
N ARG A 4 -24.65 -21.64 -12.79
CA ARG A 4 -25.61 -20.77 -13.52
C ARG A 4 -25.53 -19.31 -13.06
N ILE A 5 -25.22 -19.09 -11.79
CA ILE A 5 -24.91 -17.75 -11.26
C ILE A 5 -23.58 -17.26 -11.85
N LEU A 6 -22.55 -18.12 -11.86
CA LEU A 6 -21.23 -17.82 -12.42
C LEU A 6 -21.24 -17.58 -13.93
N SER A 7 -22.07 -18.30 -14.70
CA SER A 7 -22.23 -18.05 -16.15
C SER A 7 -22.84 -16.67 -16.40
N ASN A 8 -23.83 -16.24 -15.61
CA ASN A 8 -24.42 -14.91 -15.73
C ASN A 8 -23.42 -13.79 -15.37
N PHE A 9 -22.43 -14.05 -14.51
CA PHE A 9 -21.35 -13.10 -14.25
C PHE A 9 -20.28 -13.09 -15.35
N SER A 10 -20.07 -14.21 -16.05
CA SER A 10 -19.17 -14.30 -17.20
C SER A 10 -19.72 -13.59 -18.44
N GLU A 11 -21.04 -13.46 -18.58
CA GLU A 11 -21.71 -12.75 -19.67
C GLU A 11 -21.84 -11.23 -19.42
N ASN A 12 -21.32 -10.75 -18.29
CA ASN A 12 -21.40 -9.34 -17.91
C ASN A 12 -20.58 -8.50 -18.89
N LYS A 13 -21.23 -7.57 -19.62
CA LYS A 13 -20.65 -6.66 -20.63
C LYS A 13 -19.71 -5.59 -20.03
N ARG A 14 -18.86 -5.97 -19.07
CA ARG A 14 -17.93 -5.05 -18.41
C ARG A 14 -16.55 -5.19 -19.00
N ASP A 15 -15.89 -4.05 -19.21
CA ASP A 15 -14.51 -4.00 -19.70
C ASP A 15 -13.48 -4.46 -18.65
N VAL A 16 -13.89 -4.64 -17.39
CA VAL A 16 -13.04 -5.04 -16.26
C VAL A 16 -13.77 -5.99 -15.30
N PRO A 17 -13.03 -6.80 -14.51
CA PRO A 17 -13.65 -7.72 -13.55
C PRO A 17 -14.48 -7.01 -12.46
N LEU A 18 -15.48 -7.71 -11.90
CA LEU A 18 -16.44 -7.17 -10.93
C LEU A 18 -15.78 -6.51 -9.71
N LEU A 19 -14.71 -7.11 -9.18
CA LEU A 19 -14.05 -6.66 -7.95
C LEU A 19 -12.89 -5.70 -8.19
N ARG A 20 -12.61 -5.33 -9.45
CA ARG A 20 -11.61 -4.31 -9.80
C ARG A 20 -11.93 -3.02 -9.04
N GLY A 21 -10.95 -2.48 -8.32
CA GLY A 21 -11.12 -1.27 -7.51
C GLY A 21 -11.79 -1.46 -6.15
N ARG A 22 -12.76 -2.39 -6.04
CA ARG A 22 -13.63 -2.54 -4.87
C ARG A 22 -12.95 -3.19 -3.67
N ILE A 23 -11.94 -4.01 -3.92
CA ILE A 23 -11.18 -4.68 -2.85
C ILE A 23 -10.46 -3.68 -1.95
N HIS A 24 -10.04 -2.52 -2.49
CA HIS A 24 -9.35 -1.50 -1.70
C HIS A 24 -10.23 -0.86 -0.62
N TYR A 25 -11.56 -0.92 -0.75
CA TYR A 25 -12.44 -0.47 0.33
C TYR A 25 -12.24 -1.26 1.63
N LEU A 26 -11.71 -2.49 1.55
CA LEU A 26 -11.36 -3.28 2.74
C LEU A 26 -10.27 -2.62 3.58
N LEU A 27 -9.44 -1.72 3.03
CA LEU A 27 -8.44 -0.98 3.80
C LEU A 27 -9.07 -0.12 4.92
N VAL A 28 -10.35 0.25 4.79
CA VAL A 28 -11.09 1.00 5.81
C VAL A 28 -11.13 0.27 7.15
N ILE A 29 -11.04 -1.07 7.17
CA ILE A 29 -11.06 -1.85 8.43
C ILE A 29 -9.87 -1.51 9.35
N TYR A 30 -8.78 -0.98 8.80
CA TYR A 30 -7.59 -0.62 9.58
C TYR A 30 -7.65 0.79 10.17
N LEU A 31 -8.48 1.68 9.62
CA LEU A 31 -8.57 3.08 10.05
C LEU A 31 -9.02 3.24 11.52
N PRO A 32 -10.01 2.48 12.05
CA PRO A 32 -10.38 2.58 13.46
C PRO A 32 -9.22 2.28 14.41
N THR A 33 -8.40 1.27 14.09
CA THR A 33 -7.24 0.89 14.90
C THR A 33 -6.18 1.99 14.88
N LEU A 34 -5.88 2.56 13.70
CA LEU A 34 -4.95 3.68 13.57
C LEU A 34 -5.47 4.91 14.32
N LEU A 35 -6.75 5.24 14.18
CA LEU A 35 -7.39 6.38 14.84
C LEU A 35 -7.39 6.23 16.37
N LYS A 36 -7.66 5.02 16.88
CA LYS A 36 -7.59 4.72 18.31
C LYS A 36 -6.19 5.04 18.86
N ASN A 37 -5.13 4.59 18.18
CA ASN A 37 -3.76 4.85 18.62
C ASN A 37 -3.37 6.32 18.43
N ALA A 38 -3.79 6.98 17.35
CA ALA A 38 -3.52 8.41 17.15
C ALA A 38 -4.15 9.31 18.22
N LYS A 39 -5.21 8.85 18.90
CA LYS A 39 -5.88 9.55 20.01
C LYS A 39 -5.37 9.15 21.40
N ASP A 40 -4.47 8.16 21.50
CA ASP A 40 -3.95 7.68 22.77
C ASP A 40 -2.87 8.64 23.29
N ASP A 41 -3.15 9.34 24.39
CA ASP A 41 -2.22 10.32 24.97
C ASP A 41 -0.96 9.69 25.59
N ASN A 42 -0.93 8.36 25.76
CA ASN A 42 0.28 7.64 26.16
C ASN A 42 1.29 7.49 25.00
N ILE A 43 0.88 7.78 23.77
CA ILE A 43 1.75 7.73 22.59
C ILE A 43 2.34 9.12 22.34
N PRO A 44 3.66 9.24 22.06
CA PRO A 44 4.28 10.52 21.73
C PRO A 44 3.53 11.29 20.62
N LEU A 45 3.46 12.61 20.76
CA LEU A 45 2.68 13.48 19.88
C LEU A 45 3.11 13.35 18.41
N GLU A 46 4.41 13.25 18.16
CA GLU A 46 5.00 13.11 16.83
C GLU A 46 4.57 11.80 16.18
N THR A 47 4.56 10.70 16.95
CA THR A 47 4.10 9.39 16.49
C THR A 47 2.59 9.40 16.21
N ARG A 48 1.80 10.12 17.00
CA ARG A 48 0.36 10.30 16.74
C ARG A 48 0.13 11.03 15.42
N TYR A 49 0.89 12.09 15.13
CA TYR A 49 0.82 12.77 13.82
C TYR A 49 1.26 11.86 12.68
N ALA A 50 2.30 11.04 12.87
CA ALA A 50 2.72 10.07 11.86
C ALA A 50 1.61 9.04 11.56
N LEU A 51 0.87 8.57 12.57
CA LEU A 51 -0.31 7.71 12.37
C LEU A 51 -1.42 8.41 11.58
N VAL A 52 -1.64 9.71 11.80
CA VAL A 52 -2.60 10.50 11.01
C VAL A 52 -2.15 10.61 9.55
N ILE A 53 -0.87 10.87 9.31
CA ILE A 53 -0.30 10.90 7.95
C ILE A 53 -0.50 9.54 7.27
N PHE A 54 -0.24 8.43 7.97
CA PHE A 54 -0.50 7.09 7.44
C PHE A 54 -1.99 6.91 7.06
N MET A 55 -2.93 7.30 7.93
CA MET A 55 -4.36 7.24 7.61
C MET A 55 -4.74 8.07 6.37
N ILE A 56 -4.13 9.25 6.20
CA ILE A 56 -4.32 10.09 5.01
C ILE A 56 -3.80 9.36 3.77
N CYS A 57 -2.61 8.77 3.82
CA CYS A 57 -2.04 8.01 2.70
C CYS A 57 -2.91 6.81 2.30
N ILE A 58 -3.41 6.04 3.26
CA ILE A 58 -4.40 4.96 3.00
C ILE A 58 -5.64 5.53 2.31
N THR A 59 -6.19 6.62 2.85
CA THR A 59 -7.42 7.22 2.32
C THR A 59 -7.24 7.70 0.89
N LEU A 60 -6.12 8.37 0.59
CA LEU A 60 -5.78 8.81 -0.77
C LEU A 60 -5.62 7.61 -1.72
N ASN A 61 -5.06 6.50 -1.26
CA ASN A 61 -4.96 5.28 -2.05
C ASN A 61 -6.32 4.62 -2.34
N ILE A 62 -7.21 4.56 -1.34
CA ILE A 62 -8.59 4.11 -1.54
C ILE A 62 -9.28 4.99 -2.58
N VAL A 63 -9.16 6.31 -2.46
CA VAL A 63 -9.80 7.27 -3.39
C VAL A 63 -9.22 7.13 -4.80
N GLY A 64 -7.90 7.11 -4.96
CA GLY A 64 -7.24 7.00 -6.27
C GLY A 64 -7.66 5.74 -7.03
N ASN A 65 -7.58 4.59 -6.35
CA ASN A 65 -7.95 3.30 -6.92
C ASN A 65 -9.47 3.24 -7.23
N SER A 66 -10.30 3.82 -6.36
CA SER A 66 -11.75 3.87 -6.56
C SER A 66 -12.15 4.76 -7.74
N LEU A 67 -11.50 5.92 -7.90
CA LEU A 67 -11.75 6.83 -9.03
C LEU A 67 -11.45 6.16 -10.36
N LEU A 68 -10.29 5.48 -10.48
CA LEU A 68 -9.90 4.80 -11.71
C LEU A 68 -10.83 3.64 -12.06
N HIS A 69 -11.21 2.83 -11.07
CA HIS A 69 -11.89 1.57 -11.34
C HIS A 69 -13.41 1.65 -11.27
N SER A 70 -13.96 2.61 -10.53
CA SER A 70 -15.42 2.84 -10.47
C SER A 70 -15.89 3.76 -11.59
N ASN A 71 -15.04 4.66 -12.10
CA ASN A 71 -15.38 5.57 -13.18
C ASN A 71 -14.72 5.14 -14.50
N GLN A 72 -15.43 4.32 -15.28
CA GLN A 72 -14.96 3.84 -16.59
C GLN A 72 -15.15 4.87 -17.72
N LEU A 73 -15.57 6.11 -17.43
CA LEU A 73 -15.70 7.14 -18.43
C LEU A 73 -14.32 7.52 -19.00
N TYR A 74 -14.14 7.31 -20.31
CA TYR A 74 -12.87 7.52 -21.00
C TYR A 74 -12.34 8.96 -20.90
N LYS A 75 -13.21 9.96 -20.64
CA LYS A 75 -12.86 11.39 -20.61
C LYS A 75 -11.73 11.74 -19.61
N TYR A 76 -11.71 11.12 -18.43
CA TYR A 76 -10.72 11.44 -17.38
C TYR A 76 -9.82 10.26 -17.01
N ARG A 77 -9.87 9.18 -17.81
CA ARG A 77 -9.19 7.92 -17.48
C ARG A 77 -7.67 8.07 -17.37
N SER A 78 -7.05 8.95 -18.17
CA SER A 78 -5.61 9.24 -18.06
C SER A 78 -5.26 9.91 -16.73
N ALA A 79 -6.06 10.87 -16.26
CA ALA A 79 -5.83 11.52 -14.98
C ALA A 79 -5.99 10.55 -13.81
N TYR A 80 -7.04 9.71 -13.82
CA TYR A 80 -7.24 8.73 -12.75
C TYR A 80 -6.15 7.67 -12.68
N LYS A 81 -5.63 7.23 -13.83
CA LYS A 81 -4.47 6.36 -13.93
C LYS A 81 -3.23 6.93 -13.23
N ARG A 82 -2.98 8.23 -13.43
CA ARG A 82 -1.87 8.94 -12.80
C ARG A 82 -2.06 9.12 -11.30
N ILE A 83 -3.27 9.48 -10.87
CA ILE A 83 -3.64 9.59 -9.45
C ILE A 83 -3.50 8.25 -8.73
N ASP A 84 -3.92 7.16 -9.36
CA ASP A 84 -3.78 5.80 -8.83
C ASP A 84 -2.30 5.47 -8.55
N ILE A 85 -1.42 5.65 -9.53
CA ILE A 85 0.03 5.44 -9.37
C ILE A 85 0.63 6.38 -8.32
N ALA A 86 0.26 7.67 -8.32
CA ALA A 86 0.73 8.61 -7.32
C ALA A 86 0.36 8.17 -5.89
N SER A 87 -0.84 7.62 -5.73
CA SER A 87 -1.31 7.14 -4.43
C SER A 87 -0.54 5.92 -3.92
N ILE A 88 -0.02 5.07 -4.81
CA ILE A 88 0.84 3.92 -4.46
C ILE A 88 2.15 4.41 -3.83
N PHE A 89 2.78 5.44 -4.41
CA PHE A 89 3.98 6.05 -3.82
C PHE A 89 3.72 6.61 -2.42
N LEU A 90 2.58 7.28 -2.23
CA LEU A 90 2.22 7.84 -0.92
C LEU A 90 1.97 6.75 0.14
N VAL A 91 1.20 5.71 -0.18
CA VAL A 91 0.89 4.67 0.80
C VAL A 91 2.10 3.83 1.17
N SER A 92 2.95 3.48 0.19
CA SER A 92 4.18 2.71 0.41
C SER A 92 5.18 3.38 1.36
N THR A 93 5.19 4.72 1.38
CA THR A 93 6.05 5.49 2.29
C THR A 93 5.33 5.82 3.60
N GLY A 94 4.08 6.27 3.52
CA GLY A 94 3.29 6.67 4.67
C GLY A 94 3.06 5.54 5.69
N GLU A 95 2.95 4.29 5.23
CA GLU A 95 2.70 3.14 6.12
C GLU A 95 3.86 2.79 7.05
N MET A 96 5.09 3.13 6.67
CA MET A 96 6.29 2.90 7.47
C MET A 96 6.62 4.09 8.37
N PHE A 97 6.03 5.26 8.10
CA PHE A 97 6.42 6.51 8.72
C PHE A 97 6.29 6.55 10.26
N PRO A 98 5.25 5.97 10.89
CA PRO A 98 5.18 5.97 12.36
C PRO A 98 6.32 5.19 13.02
N MET A 99 6.77 4.07 12.43
CA MET A 99 7.95 3.34 12.90
C MET A 99 9.24 4.14 12.72
N TYR A 100 9.41 4.86 11.60
CA TYR A 100 10.54 5.77 11.44
C TYR A 100 10.58 6.81 12.56
N VAL A 101 9.46 7.51 12.80
CA VAL A 101 9.35 8.54 13.84
C VAL A 101 9.65 7.98 15.23
N HIS A 102 9.19 6.77 15.54
CA HIS A 102 9.51 6.09 16.80
C HIS A 102 11.03 5.93 16.98
N TYR A 103 11.75 5.44 15.96
CA TYR A 103 13.20 5.23 16.07
C TYR A 103 14.04 6.51 15.98
N MET A 104 13.54 7.56 15.31
CA MET A 104 14.25 8.84 15.17
C MET A 104 14.68 9.45 16.50
N LYS A 105 13.91 9.21 17.58
CA LYS A 105 14.21 9.73 18.91
C LYS A 105 15.62 9.35 19.39
N ASN A 106 16.10 8.17 19.02
CA ASN A 106 17.38 7.61 19.46
C ASN A 106 18.35 7.34 18.30
N ASP A 107 17.98 7.73 17.07
CA ASP A 107 18.77 7.46 15.87
C ASP A 107 18.57 8.53 14.79
N SER A 108 19.53 9.43 14.67
CA SER A 108 19.52 10.46 13.63
C SER A 108 19.60 9.89 12.21
N ALA A 109 20.18 8.69 12.02
CA ALA A 109 20.18 8.03 10.73
C ALA A 109 18.76 7.67 10.28
N MET A 110 17.82 7.46 11.22
CA MET A 110 16.43 7.22 10.87
C MET A 110 15.73 8.45 10.32
N ALA A 111 16.11 9.64 10.78
CA ALA A 111 15.60 10.89 10.20
C ALA A 111 16.10 11.05 8.75
N VAL A 112 17.36 10.71 8.49
CA VAL A 112 17.93 10.73 7.12
C VAL A 112 17.21 9.73 6.22
N MET A 113 17.04 8.48 6.66
CA MET A 113 16.37 7.44 5.87
C MET A 113 14.90 7.79 5.57
N ALA A 114 14.17 8.33 6.55
CA ALA A 114 12.80 8.79 6.32
C ALA A 114 12.75 9.97 5.34
N SER A 115 13.70 10.90 5.42
CA SER A 115 13.79 12.04 4.51
C SER A 115 14.07 11.58 3.07
N ILE A 116 14.99 10.63 2.89
CA ILE A 116 15.25 10.00 1.59
C ILE A 116 13.99 9.31 1.08
N HIS A 117 13.30 8.53 1.91
CA HIS A 117 12.10 7.81 1.51
C HIS A 117 10.99 8.77 1.06
N TRP A 118 10.74 9.86 1.80
CA TRP A 118 9.79 10.90 1.39
C TRP A 118 10.21 11.65 0.12
N LEU A 119 11.50 11.94 -0.05
CA LEU A 119 12.01 12.56 -1.29
C LEU A 119 11.73 11.66 -2.51
N MET A 120 11.99 10.35 -2.38
CA MET A 120 11.70 9.37 -3.43
C MET A 120 10.19 9.25 -3.68
N ALA A 121 9.37 9.23 -2.62
CA ALA A 121 7.93 9.18 -2.70
C ALA A 121 7.36 10.39 -3.45
N PHE A 122 7.76 11.61 -3.06
CA PHE A 122 7.32 12.83 -3.73
C PHE A 122 7.80 12.89 -5.18
N SER A 123 9.03 12.46 -5.45
CA SER A 123 9.53 12.35 -6.83
C SER A 123 8.66 11.40 -7.67
N GLY A 124 8.24 10.27 -7.10
CA GLY A 124 7.32 9.32 -7.74
C GLY A 124 5.89 9.87 -7.90
N VAL A 125 5.37 10.57 -6.90
CA VAL A 125 4.06 11.25 -6.94
C VAL A 125 4.04 12.30 -8.04
N PHE A 126 4.94 13.28 -8.00
CA PHE A 126 4.96 14.35 -9.00
C PHE A 126 5.33 13.79 -10.39
N GLY A 127 6.26 12.85 -10.45
CA GLY A 127 6.61 12.15 -11.68
C GLY A 127 5.41 11.45 -12.33
N SER A 128 4.61 10.73 -11.55
CA SER A 128 3.41 10.05 -12.07
C SER A 128 2.26 10.98 -12.45
N LEU A 129 2.17 12.17 -11.84
CA LEU A 129 1.18 13.19 -12.22
C LEU A 129 1.55 13.90 -13.53
N VAL A 130 2.85 14.19 -13.73
CA VAL A 130 3.36 14.87 -14.93
C VAL A 130 3.49 13.89 -16.10
N PHE A 131 4.14 12.75 -15.89
CA PHE A 131 4.42 11.75 -16.91
C PHE A 131 3.40 10.62 -16.88
N ASP A 132 3.10 10.04 -18.05
CA ASP A 132 2.22 8.87 -18.12
C ASP A 132 2.97 7.60 -17.70
N TYR A 133 3.12 7.40 -16.39
CA TYR A 133 3.72 6.19 -15.81
C TYR A 133 2.95 4.92 -16.19
N CYS A 134 1.69 5.02 -16.64
CA CYS A 134 0.97 3.86 -17.14
C CYS A 134 1.52 3.33 -18.47
N SER A 135 2.22 4.15 -19.25
CA SER A 135 2.89 3.73 -20.49
C SER A 135 4.12 2.84 -20.24
N VAL A 136 4.70 2.92 -19.04
CA VAL A 136 5.83 2.09 -18.62
C VAL A 136 5.37 0.66 -18.36
N SER A 137 6.20 -0.34 -18.68
CA SER A 137 5.86 -1.75 -18.42
C SER A 137 5.67 -2.01 -16.92
N VAL A 138 4.84 -3.01 -16.60
CA VAL A 138 4.58 -3.40 -15.20
C VAL A 138 5.88 -3.77 -14.49
N ASP A 139 6.79 -4.48 -15.17
CA ASP A 139 8.06 -4.93 -14.59
C ASP A 139 8.95 -3.76 -14.18
N VAL A 140 9.08 -2.74 -15.04
CA VAL A 140 9.88 -1.54 -14.75
C VAL A 140 9.25 -0.76 -13.59
N ARG A 141 7.93 -0.61 -13.56
CA ARG A 141 7.25 0.03 -12.43
C ARG A 141 7.48 -0.71 -11.11
N SER A 142 7.44 -2.03 -11.12
CA SER A 142 7.71 -2.86 -9.95
C SER A 142 9.11 -2.63 -9.40
N VAL A 143 10.12 -2.50 -10.27
CA VAL A 143 11.49 -2.15 -9.87
C VAL A 143 11.55 -0.75 -9.26
N ILE A 144 10.88 0.24 -9.85
CA ILE A 144 10.82 1.61 -9.32
C ILE A 144 10.21 1.64 -7.91
N PHE A 145 9.10 0.92 -7.70
CA PHE A 145 8.48 0.83 -6.39
C PHE A 145 9.39 0.12 -5.37
N PHE A 146 10.07 -0.96 -5.77
CA PHE A 146 11.04 -1.64 -4.91
C PHE A 146 12.19 -0.70 -4.49
N VAL A 147 12.76 0.03 -5.44
CA VAL A 147 13.83 1.00 -5.17
C VAL A 147 13.36 2.11 -4.24
N THR A 148 12.13 2.61 -4.44
CA THR A 148 11.51 3.62 -3.55
C THR A 148 11.41 3.13 -2.11
N SER A 149 11.10 1.85 -1.91
CA SER A 149 11.00 1.24 -0.58
C SER A 149 12.34 0.81 0.03
N SER A 150 13.46 0.96 -0.68
CA SER A 150 14.78 0.52 -0.20
C SER A 150 15.25 1.15 1.12
N PRO A 151 14.89 2.41 1.49
CA PRO A 151 15.23 2.95 2.82
C PRO A 151 14.67 2.14 3.99
N ASN A 152 13.63 1.34 3.76
CA ASN A 152 13.04 0.49 4.79
C ASN A 152 13.99 -0.66 5.21
N MET A 153 15.02 -0.98 4.42
CA MET A 153 16.02 -1.98 4.80
C MET A 153 16.77 -1.58 6.07
N TYR A 154 17.07 -0.29 6.22
CA TYR A 154 17.70 0.20 7.44
C TYR A 154 16.73 0.17 8.63
N LEU A 155 15.44 0.43 8.41
CA LEU A 155 14.41 0.27 9.44
C LEU A 155 14.35 -1.19 9.95
N LEU A 156 14.33 -2.16 9.04
CA LEU A 156 14.36 -3.59 9.40
C LEU A 156 15.62 -3.95 10.20
N TYR A 157 16.78 -3.44 9.77
CA TYR A 157 18.04 -3.61 10.52
C TYR A 157 17.93 -3.02 11.94
N ARG A 158 17.39 -1.82 12.10
CA ARG A 158 17.19 -1.20 13.42
C ARG A 158 16.25 -2.01 14.30
N MET A 159 15.17 -2.55 13.75
CA MET A 159 14.25 -3.42 14.49
C MET A 159 14.95 -4.68 14.99
N TYR A 160 15.81 -5.29 14.17
CA TYR A 160 16.62 -6.43 14.57
C TYR A 160 17.58 -6.07 15.70
N MET A 161 18.34 -4.98 15.58
CA MET A 161 19.31 -4.54 16.59
C MET A 161 18.67 -4.17 17.93
N CYS A 162 17.44 -3.65 17.91
CA CYS A 162 16.69 -3.34 19.13
C CYS A 162 15.93 -4.54 19.71
N GLY A 163 16.04 -5.74 19.12
CA GLY A 163 15.34 -6.94 19.60
C GLY A 163 13.82 -6.93 19.35
N HIS A 164 13.32 -6.05 18.47
CA HIS A 164 11.91 -5.94 18.13
C HIS A 164 11.51 -6.99 17.09
N TYR A 165 11.69 -8.28 17.43
CA TYR A 165 11.57 -9.40 16.48
C TYR A 165 10.14 -9.63 15.99
N LEU A 166 9.13 -9.47 16.85
CA LEU A 166 7.73 -9.70 16.45
C LEU A 166 7.25 -8.72 15.36
N PRO A 167 7.40 -7.38 15.51
CA PRO A 167 7.06 -6.47 14.42
C PRO A 167 7.98 -6.64 13.20
N LEU A 168 9.26 -7.02 13.39
CA LEU A 168 10.15 -7.35 12.28
C LEU A 168 9.62 -8.53 11.46
N CYS A 169 9.19 -9.62 12.12
CA CYS A 169 8.56 -10.76 11.47
C CYS A 169 7.31 -10.34 10.70
N CYS A 170 6.49 -9.44 11.25
CA CYS A 170 5.32 -8.91 10.55
C CYS A 170 5.71 -8.21 9.24
N LEU A 171 6.76 -7.40 9.26
CA LEU A 171 7.25 -6.73 8.05
C LEU A 171 7.86 -7.72 7.05
N VAL A 172 8.67 -8.69 7.49
CA VAL A 172 9.22 -9.72 6.58
C VAL A 172 8.11 -10.48 5.86
N VAL A 173 7.03 -10.83 6.57
CA VAL A 173 5.83 -11.43 5.97
C VAL A 173 5.17 -10.45 5.00
N ALA A 174 5.01 -9.18 5.37
CA ALA A 174 4.44 -8.15 4.51
C ALA A 174 5.23 -7.98 3.19
N TYR A 175 6.57 -7.90 3.25
CA TYR A 175 7.44 -7.80 2.08
C TYR A 175 7.37 -9.04 1.20
N SER A 176 7.30 -10.23 1.81
CA SER A 176 7.18 -11.49 1.09
C SER A 176 5.83 -11.60 0.35
N LEU A 177 4.74 -11.18 1.00
CA LEU A 177 3.42 -11.08 0.39
C LEU A 177 3.40 -10.05 -0.74
N ALA A 178 3.99 -8.87 -0.54
CA ALA A 178 4.09 -7.84 -1.57
C ALA A 178 4.87 -8.33 -2.80
N ALA A 179 5.99 -9.04 -2.59
CA ALA A 179 6.76 -9.64 -3.67
C ALA A 179 5.95 -10.70 -4.43
N LEU A 180 5.25 -11.59 -3.72
CA LEU A 180 4.36 -12.58 -4.31
C LEU A 180 3.24 -11.93 -5.14
N GLY A 181 2.58 -10.91 -4.58
CA GLY A 181 1.55 -10.15 -5.28
C GLY A 181 2.08 -9.50 -6.56
N THR A 182 3.26 -8.92 -6.50
CA THR A 182 3.92 -8.32 -7.67
C THR A 182 4.21 -9.36 -8.75
N ILE A 183 4.69 -10.55 -8.39
CA ILE A 183 4.91 -11.66 -9.33
C ILE A 183 3.60 -12.08 -10.00
N ILE A 184 2.50 -12.20 -9.23
CA ILE A 184 1.16 -12.53 -9.74
C ILE A 184 0.69 -11.48 -10.74
N LEU A 185 0.90 -10.20 -10.43
CA LEU A 185 0.54 -9.07 -11.28
C LEU A 185 1.33 -9.09 -12.60
N CYS A 186 2.66 -9.24 -12.54
CA CYS A 186 3.54 -9.32 -13.72
C CYS A 186 3.19 -10.52 -14.61
N LYS A 187 2.94 -11.69 -14.02
CA LYS A 187 2.57 -12.91 -14.78
C LYS A 187 1.13 -12.92 -15.27
N ALA A 188 0.30 -11.98 -14.82
CA ALA A 188 -1.15 -11.95 -15.03
C ALA A 188 -1.87 -13.27 -14.70
N LYS A 189 -1.32 -14.05 -13.76
CA LYS A 189 -1.81 -15.38 -13.33
C LYS A 189 -1.52 -15.62 -11.83
N PRO A 190 -2.35 -16.41 -11.12
CA PRO A 190 -3.54 -17.12 -11.59
C PRO A 190 -4.75 -16.18 -11.80
N GLN A 191 -5.80 -16.68 -12.45
CA GLN A 191 -7.10 -15.99 -12.59
C GLN A 191 -8.17 -16.84 -11.89
N PRO A 192 -8.34 -16.70 -10.55
CA PRO A 192 -9.19 -17.61 -9.78
C PRO A 192 -10.64 -17.65 -10.28
N LEU A 193 -11.20 -16.50 -10.65
CA LEU A 193 -12.54 -16.40 -11.20
C LEU A 193 -12.61 -15.33 -12.30
N LYS A 194 -12.58 -15.76 -13.57
CA LYS A 194 -12.63 -14.87 -14.74
C LYS A 194 -13.84 -13.93 -14.69
N GLY A 195 -13.61 -12.65 -15.01
CA GLY A 195 -14.62 -11.60 -14.98
C GLY A 195 -15.06 -11.13 -13.57
N VAL A 196 -14.57 -11.76 -12.49
CA VAL A 196 -14.93 -11.37 -11.11
C VAL A 196 -13.70 -11.06 -10.27
N PHE A 197 -12.78 -12.02 -10.17
CA PHE A 197 -11.59 -11.99 -9.31
C PHE A 197 -10.42 -12.61 -10.06
N GLU A 198 -9.68 -11.78 -10.78
CA GLU A 198 -8.53 -12.19 -11.58
C GLU A 198 -7.22 -11.85 -10.86
N SER A 199 -6.10 -11.95 -11.56
CA SER A 199 -4.76 -11.74 -10.99
C SER A 199 -4.57 -10.37 -10.35
N HIS A 200 -5.20 -9.34 -10.90
CA HIS A 200 -5.10 -7.97 -10.38
C HIS A 200 -5.95 -7.78 -9.11
N GLU A 201 -7.13 -8.39 -9.05
CA GLU A 201 -7.95 -8.43 -7.84
C GLU A 201 -7.25 -9.22 -6.74
N LEU A 202 -6.59 -10.32 -7.10
CA LEU A 202 -5.76 -11.09 -6.18
C LEU A 202 -4.58 -10.26 -5.66
N PHE A 203 -3.89 -9.51 -6.51
CA PHE A 203 -2.86 -8.55 -6.10
C PHE A 203 -3.41 -7.53 -5.10
N HIS A 204 -4.54 -6.90 -5.40
CA HIS A 204 -5.17 -5.96 -4.49
C HIS A 204 -5.53 -6.59 -3.14
N ALA A 205 -6.03 -7.84 -3.13
CA ALA A 205 -6.34 -8.55 -1.88
C ALA A 205 -5.06 -8.81 -1.05
N ILE A 206 -3.96 -9.14 -1.72
CA ILE A 206 -2.65 -9.26 -1.07
C ILE A 206 -2.21 -7.91 -0.49
N CYS A 207 -2.36 -6.79 -1.22
CA CYS A 207 -2.05 -5.45 -0.70
C CYS A 207 -2.84 -5.10 0.57
N VAL A 208 -4.11 -5.51 0.66
CA VAL A 208 -4.90 -5.34 1.89
C VAL A 208 -4.27 -6.09 3.06
N LEU A 209 -3.85 -7.35 2.85
CA LEU A 209 -3.18 -8.14 3.88
C LEU A 209 -1.82 -7.54 4.28
N VAL A 210 -1.05 -7.07 3.31
CA VAL A 210 0.23 -6.35 3.53
C VAL A 210 -0.01 -5.14 4.44
N CYS A 211 -0.98 -4.28 4.11
CA CYS A 211 -1.34 -3.14 4.93
C CYS A 211 -1.71 -3.57 6.36
N GLY A 212 -2.45 -4.67 6.52
CA GLY A 212 -2.77 -5.22 7.85
C GLY A 212 -1.55 -5.63 8.66
N MET A 213 -0.58 -6.29 8.02
CA MET A 213 0.69 -6.67 8.66
C MET A 213 1.54 -5.45 9.04
N VAL A 214 1.56 -4.41 8.20
CA VAL A 214 2.26 -3.15 8.50
C VAL A 214 1.58 -2.38 9.64
N VAL A 215 0.24 -2.33 9.66
CA VAL A 215 -0.52 -1.74 10.78
C VAL A 215 -0.22 -2.47 12.08
N LEU A 216 -0.19 -3.80 12.06
CA LEU A 216 0.19 -4.61 13.22
C LEU A 216 1.61 -4.30 13.69
N ALA A 217 2.58 -4.25 12.77
CA ALA A 217 3.97 -3.92 13.08
C ALA A 217 4.11 -2.54 13.73
N ASN A 218 3.42 -1.52 13.18
CA ASN A 218 3.40 -0.17 13.76
C ASN A 218 2.88 -0.19 15.20
N ILE A 219 1.76 -0.87 15.46
CA ILE A 219 1.17 -0.91 16.80
C ILE A 219 2.11 -1.59 17.80
N LEU A 220 2.73 -2.71 17.40
CA LEU A 220 3.67 -3.45 18.23
C LEU A 220 4.90 -2.61 18.59
N ILE A 221 5.45 -1.85 17.63
CA ILE A 221 6.60 -0.95 17.87
C ILE A 221 6.21 0.22 18.78
N ILE A 222 5.11 0.89 18.47
CA ILE A 222 4.74 2.10 19.20
C ILE A 222 4.39 1.76 20.65
N ARG A 223 3.82 0.58 20.89
CA ARG A 223 3.47 0.10 22.25
C ARG A 223 4.57 -0.71 22.94
N SER A 224 5.73 -0.92 22.32
CA SER A 224 6.89 -1.50 23.00
C SER A 224 7.75 -0.46 23.73
N SER A 225 7.35 0.81 23.70
CA SER A 225 8.04 1.96 24.32
C SER A 225 7.62 2.17 25.77
#